data_AF-A0A3E2C641-F1
#
_entry.id   AF-A0A3E2C641-F1
#
_cell.length_a   1.000
_cell.length_b   1.000
_cell.length_c   1.000
_cell.angle_alpha   90.00
_cell.angle_beta   90.00
_cell.angle_gamma   90.00
#
_symmetry.space_group_name_H-M   'P 1'
#
loop_
_entity.id
_entity.type
_entity.pdbx_description
1 polymer ?
#
loop_
_entity_poly.entity_id
_entity_poly.type
_entity_poly.pdbx_seq_one_letter_code
_entity_poly.pdbx_strand_id
1 'polypeptide(L)'
;AGSKAIAYNPNSKAPEMAAKFAAFLGSKESQEQMYKLHGDIPVAKSLSDLVKDNPAAVAQMNTIAKTSVLQPTVPEMGAFWDPMKTFGTALANKEVNDGNAAAKIADFQKGFEEALKK
;
A
#
# COMPACT_ATOMS: atom_id res chain seq x y z
N ALA A 1 -0.70 -4.28 6.23
CA ALA A 1 -1.78 -4.00 5.26
C ALA A 1 -1.63 -2.58 4.74
N GLY A 2 -2.06 -2.27 3.51
CA GLY A 2 -2.04 -0.91 2.96
C GLY A 2 -3.42 -0.26 3.00
N SER A 3 -3.45 1.07 2.86
CA SER A 3 -4.69 1.85 2.77
C SER A 3 -4.90 2.36 1.35
N LYS A 4 -6.14 2.34 0.87
CA LYS A 4 -6.53 2.96 -0.40
C LYS A 4 -7.03 4.39 -0.11
N ALA A 5 -6.60 5.35 -0.90
CA ALA A 5 -7.04 6.74 -0.80
C ALA A 5 -7.65 7.21 -2.13
N ILE A 6 -8.65 8.09 -2.04
CA ILE A 6 -9.19 8.80 -3.20
C ILE A 6 -8.61 10.21 -3.18
N ALA A 7 -7.98 10.60 -4.29
CA ALA A 7 -7.45 11.94 -4.49
C ALA A 7 -7.98 12.50 -5.83
N TYR A 8 -7.86 13.81 -6.01
CA TYR A 8 -8.15 14.47 -7.28
C TYR A 8 -6.87 15.05 -7.90
N ASN A 9 -6.83 15.15 -9.22
CA ASN A 9 -5.72 15.80 -9.91
C ASN A 9 -5.77 17.32 -9.65
N PRO A 10 -4.74 17.93 -9.04
CA PRO A 10 -4.72 19.37 -8.79
C PRO A 10 -4.73 20.20 -10.08
N ASN A 11 -4.31 19.61 -11.21
CA ASN A 11 -4.32 20.24 -12.54
C ASN A 11 -5.62 19.96 -13.32
N SER A 12 -6.68 19.48 -12.65
CA SER A 12 -7.99 19.29 -13.27
C SER A 12 -8.52 20.60 -13.87
N LYS A 13 -9.17 20.52 -15.03
CA LYS A 13 -9.92 21.65 -15.61
C LYS A 13 -11.17 22.03 -14.79
N ALA A 14 -11.58 21.16 -13.86
CA ALA A 14 -12.70 21.37 -12.94
C ALA A 14 -12.32 20.91 -11.52
N PRO A 15 -11.42 21.63 -10.82
CA PRO A 15 -10.85 21.17 -9.56
C PRO A 15 -11.89 21.10 -8.43
N GLU A 16 -12.85 22.03 -8.37
CA GLU A 16 -13.91 22.02 -7.36
C GLU A 16 -14.80 20.78 -7.48
N MET A 17 -15.24 20.44 -8.70
CA MET A 17 -16.06 19.25 -8.93
C MET A 17 -15.27 17.96 -8.70
N ALA A 18 -14.00 17.93 -9.09
CA ALA A 18 -13.14 16.78 -8.82
C ALA A 18 -12.93 16.56 -7.31
N ALA A 19 -12.74 17.63 -6.53
CA ALA A 19 -12.64 17.55 -5.08
C ALA A 19 -13.94 17.07 -4.42
N LYS A 20 -15.10 17.60 -4.84
CA LYS A 20 -16.42 17.14 -4.35
C LYS A 20 -16.66 15.67 -4.67
N PHE A 21 -16.28 15.22 -5.86
CA PHE A 21 -16.42 13.82 -6.26
C PHE A 21 -15.47 12.90 -5.48
N ALA A 22 -14.22 13.31 -5.27
CA ALA A 22 -13.28 12.57 -4.42
C ALA A 22 -13.79 12.44 -2.98
N ALA A 23 -14.35 13.52 -2.42
CA ALA A 23 -14.96 13.51 -1.10
C ALA A 23 -16.19 12.58 -1.03
N PHE A 24 -17.04 12.58 -2.07
CA PHE A 24 -18.16 11.65 -2.18
C PHE A 24 -17.67 10.20 -2.17
N LEU A 25 -16.72 9.83 -3.04
CA LEU A 25 -16.19 8.46 -3.10
C LEU A 25 -15.48 8.02 -1.80
N GLY A 26 -14.89 8.96 -1.05
CA GLY A 26 -14.28 8.71 0.26
C GLY A 26 -15.27 8.68 1.43
N SER A 27 -16.55 8.99 1.21
CA SER A 27 -17.58 9.08 2.25
C SER A 27 -17.82 7.74 2.95
N LYS A 28 -18.47 7.79 4.12
CA LYS A 28 -18.90 6.59 4.86
C LYS A 28 -19.83 5.74 3.98
N GLU A 29 -20.78 6.38 3.32
CA GLU A 29 -21.79 5.74 2.49
C GLU A 29 -21.13 5.01 1.32
N SER A 30 -20.17 5.65 0.64
CA SER A 30 -19.42 5.01 -0.45
C SER A 30 -18.54 3.87 0.05
N GLN A 31 -17.90 4.00 1.22
CA GLN A 31 -17.13 2.90 1.81
C GLN A 31 -18.02 1.69 2.16
N GLU A 32 -19.21 1.93 2.70
CA GLU A 32 -20.18 0.86 2.96
C GLU A 32 -20.60 0.14 1.67
N GLN A 33 -20.85 0.89 0.59
CA GLN A 33 -21.16 0.30 -0.72
C GLN A 33 -19.97 -0.48 -1.30
N MET A 34 -18.75 0.04 -1.18
CA MET A 34 -17.53 -0.67 -1.62
C MET A 34 -17.37 -2.01 -0.89
N TYR A 35 -17.63 -2.05 0.41
CA TYR A 35 -17.63 -3.32 1.15
C TYR A 35 -18.70 -4.29 0.62
N LYS A 36 -19.93 -3.83 0.40
CA LYS A 36 -21.03 -4.68 -0.08
C LYS A 36 -20.78 -5.24 -1.48
N LEU A 37 -20.17 -4.45 -2.35
CA LEU A 37 -19.96 -4.82 -3.76
C LEU A 37 -18.65 -5.58 -3.99
N HIS A 38 -17.59 -5.24 -3.26
CA HIS A 38 -16.23 -5.72 -3.53
C HIS A 38 -15.55 -6.36 -2.32
N GLY A 39 -16.13 -6.26 -1.12
CA GLY A 39 -15.51 -6.76 0.12
C GLY A 39 -14.36 -5.89 0.64
N ASP A 40 -14.15 -4.69 0.09
CA ASP A 40 -13.15 -3.74 0.59
C ASP A 40 -13.46 -3.36 2.04
N ILE A 41 -12.54 -3.64 2.97
CA ILE A 41 -12.74 -3.35 4.40
C ILE A 41 -12.76 -1.83 4.62
N PRO A 42 -13.85 -1.25 5.19
CA PRO A 42 -13.94 0.18 5.44
C PRO A 42 -12.90 0.68 6.45
N VAL A 43 -12.48 1.94 6.29
CA VAL A 43 -11.59 2.62 7.25
C VAL A 43 -12.38 3.53 8.21
N ALA A 44 -13.62 3.90 7.87
CA ALA A 44 -14.48 4.68 8.74
C ALA A 44 -14.83 3.90 10.01
N LYS A 45 -14.39 4.39 11.17
CA LYS A 45 -14.63 3.74 12.49
C LYS A 45 -16.10 3.45 12.76
N SER A 46 -17.01 4.31 12.31
CA SER A 46 -18.46 4.11 12.45
C SER A 46 -19.02 2.89 11.69
N LEU A 47 -18.22 2.24 10.85
CA LEU A 47 -18.58 1.03 10.11
C LEU A 47 -17.89 -0.23 10.67
N SER A 48 -17.22 -0.17 11.83
CA SER A 48 -16.53 -1.33 12.40
C SER A 48 -17.47 -2.52 12.62
N ASP A 49 -18.72 -2.26 13.03
CA ASP A 49 -19.71 -3.31 13.25
C ASP A 49 -20.11 -4.06 11.98
N LEU A 50 -19.95 -3.44 10.79
CA LEU A 50 -20.24 -4.05 9.51
C LEU A 50 -19.29 -5.21 9.17
N VAL A 51 -18.08 -5.18 9.74
CA VAL A 51 -16.99 -6.11 9.42
C VAL A 51 -16.51 -6.92 10.62
N LYS A 52 -17.08 -6.72 11.82
CA LYS A 52 -16.59 -7.34 13.06
C LYS A 52 -16.59 -8.88 13.03
N ASP A 53 -17.57 -9.47 12.34
CA ASP A 53 -17.73 -10.92 12.21
C ASP A 53 -17.09 -11.46 10.92
N ASN A 54 -16.49 -10.59 10.09
CA ASN A 54 -15.79 -10.99 8.89
C ASN A 54 -14.37 -11.48 9.28
N PRO A 55 -14.04 -12.77 9.10
CA PRO A 55 -12.76 -13.32 9.54
C PRO A 55 -11.55 -12.70 8.82
N ALA A 56 -11.70 -12.31 7.54
CA ALA A 56 -10.64 -11.63 6.80
C ALA A 56 -10.40 -10.21 7.35
N ALA A 57 -11.46 -9.49 7.71
CA ALA A 57 -11.35 -8.17 8.34
C ALA A 57 -10.67 -8.27 9.70
N VAL A 58 -11.06 -9.23 10.54
CA VAL A 58 -10.43 -9.48 11.85
C VAL A 58 -8.94 -9.82 11.69
N ALA A 59 -8.59 -10.69 10.75
CA ALA A 59 -7.19 -11.04 10.47
C ALA A 59 -6.38 -9.83 9.98
N GLN A 60 -6.96 -9.02 9.08
CA GLN A 60 -6.33 -7.80 8.59
C GLN A 60 -6.11 -6.78 9.71
N MET A 61 -7.10 -6.53 10.57
CA MET A 61 -6.98 -5.58 11.69
C MET A 61 -5.94 -6.05 12.72
N ASN A 62 -5.90 -7.34 13.04
CA ASN A 62 -4.85 -7.90 13.90
C ASN A 62 -3.46 -7.74 13.28
N THR A 63 -3.34 -7.95 11.96
CA THR A 63 -2.07 -7.75 11.24
C THR A 63 -1.63 -6.29 11.32
N ILE A 64 -2.54 -5.35 11.09
CA ILE A 64 -2.28 -3.91 11.22
C ILE A 64 -1.79 -3.57 12.64
N ALA A 65 -2.49 -4.07 13.65
CA ALA A 65 -2.23 -3.71 15.04
C ALA A 65 -0.98 -4.35 15.64
N LYS A 66 -0.55 -5.53 15.15
CA LYS A 66 0.45 -6.35 15.86
C LYS A 66 1.68 -6.73 15.05
N THR A 67 1.58 -6.81 13.72
CA THR A 67 2.62 -7.48 12.91
C THR A 67 2.99 -6.75 11.62
N SER A 68 2.46 -5.55 11.38
CA SER A 68 2.78 -4.79 10.17
C SER A 68 3.34 -3.41 10.47
N VAL A 69 4.18 -2.94 9.56
CA VAL A 69 4.70 -1.57 9.53
C VAL A 69 4.06 -0.85 8.36
N LEU A 70 3.58 0.38 8.59
CA LEU A 70 3.05 1.22 7.52
C LEU A 70 4.17 1.56 6.53
N GLN A 71 3.88 1.40 5.24
CA GLN A 71 4.82 1.79 4.19
C GLN A 71 5.12 3.30 4.29
N PRO A 72 6.38 3.73 4.15
CA PRO A 72 6.70 5.15 4.08
C PRO A 72 5.90 5.84 2.96
N THR A 73 5.53 7.10 3.14
CA THR A 73 4.79 7.88 2.13
C THR A 73 5.65 8.98 1.52
N VAL A 74 6.96 8.77 1.49
CA VAL A 74 7.94 9.70 0.91
C VAL A 74 8.04 9.48 -0.61
N PRO A 75 8.30 10.53 -1.42
CA PRO A 75 8.44 10.40 -2.87
C PRO A 75 9.44 9.30 -3.31
N GLU A 76 10.50 9.13 -2.53
CA GLU A 76 11.59 8.16 -2.75
C GLU A 76 11.12 6.70 -2.72
N MET A 77 9.93 6.41 -2.16
CA MET A 77 9.37 5.06 -2.19
C MET A 77 9.11 4.54 -3.60
N GLY A 78 8.94 5.43 -4.59
CA GLY A 78 8.87 5.03 -6.00
C GLY A 78 10.14 4.31 -6.47
N ALA A 79 11.30 4.72 -5.98
CA ALA A 79 12.61 4.15 -6.34
C ALA A 79 12.92 2.82 -5.65
N PHE A 80 12.19 2.47 -4.58
CA PHE A 80 12.44 1.27 -3.79
C PHE A 80 12.00 -0.03 -4.50
N TRP A 81 10.88 0.00 -5.21
CA TRP A 81 10.16 -1.22 -5.61
C TRP A 81 10.89 -2.08 -6.64
N ASP A 82 11.48 -1.48 -7.68
CA ASP A 82 12.14 -2.23 -8.75
C ASP A 82 13.42 -2.94 -8.28
N PRO A 83 14.34 -2.28 -7.54
CA PRO A 83 15.49 -2.96 -6.94
C PRO A 83 15.06 -4.09 -5.99
N MET A 84 14.06 -3.83 -5.14
CA MET A 84 13.56 -4.82 -4.18
C MET A 84 12.92 -6.03 -4.88
N LYS A 85 12.17 -5.82 -5.97
CA LYS A 85 11.60 -6.89 -6.79
C LYS A 85 12.70 -7.76 -7.41
N THR A 86 13.77 -7.15 -7.90
CA THR A 86 14.92 -7.87 -8.49
C THR A 86 15.59 -8.75 -7.44
N PHE A 87 15.91 -8.19 -6.27
CA PHE A 87 16.49 -8.93 -5.15
C PHE A 87 15.56 -10.05 -4.67
N GLY A 88 14.26 -9.78 -4.51
CA GLY A 88 13.27 -10.77 -4.08
C GLY A 88 13.11 -11.93 -5.07
N THR A 89 13.20 -11.66 -6.37
CA THR A 89 13.19 -12.69 -7.42
C THR A 89 14.44 -13.56 -7.33
N ALA A 90 15.63 -12.97 -7.17
CA ALA A 90 16.87 -13.71 -6.99
C ALA A 90 16.84 -14.59 -5.74
N LEU A 91 16.25 -14.10 -4.64
CA LEU A 91 16.05 -14.88 -3.42
C LEU A 91 15.11 -16.07 -3.66
N ALA A 92 13.98 -15.87 -4.32
CA ALA A 92 13.05 -16.95 -4.66
C ALA A 92 13.68 -18.00 -5.58
N ASN A 93 14.57 -17.58 -6.48
CA ASN A 93 15.33 -18.46 -7.37
C ASN A 93 16.55 -19.13 -6.69
N LYS A 94 16.80 -18.88 -5.41
CA LYS A 94 17.97 -19.37 -4.65
C LYS A 94 19.32 -18.88 -5.17
N GLU A 95 19.33 -17.78 -5.93
CA GLU A 95 20.55 -17.09 -6.38
C GLU A 95 21.18 -16.29 -5.23
N VAL A 96 20.37 -15.91 -4.24
CA VAL A 96 20.82 -15.38 -2.94
C VAL A 96 20.85 -16.52 -1.93
N ASN A 97 21.98 -16.73 -1.26
CA ASN A 97 22.19 -17.74 -0.23
C ASN A 97 23.16 -17.21 0.84
N ASP A 98 23.36 -17.98 1.92
CA ASP A 98 24.16 -17.56 3.07
C ASP A 98 25.60 -17.15 2.70
N GLY A 99 26.18 -17.77 1.65
CA GLY A 99 27.53 -17.48 1.18
C GLY A 99 27.66 -16.15 0.41
N ASN A 100 26.55 -15.59 -0.10
CA ASN A 100 26.57 -14.37 -0.90
C ASN A 100 25.57 -13.29 -0.45
N ALA A 101 24.83 -13.51 0.64
CA ALA A 101 23.79 -12.62 1.12
C ALA A 101 24.29 -11.17 1.30
N ALA A 102 25.46 -10.99 1.93
CA ALA A 102 26.05 -9.67 2.13
C ALA A 102 26.34 -8.93 0.81
N ALA A 103 26.90 -9.65 -0.18
CA ALA A 103 27.19 -9.07 -1.49
C ALA A 103 25.90 -8.71 -2.24
N LYS A 104 24.88 -9.59 -2.19
CA LYS A 104 23.59 -9.35 -2.85
C LYS A 104 22.78 -8.21 -2.20
N ILE A 105 22.92 -8.02 -0.88
CA ILE A 105 22.36 -6.87 -0.17
C ILE A 105 23.07 -5.58 -0.60
N ALA A 106 24.39 -5.60 -0.76
CA ALA A 106 25.14 -4.44 -1.27
C ALA A 106 24.74 -4.09 -2.71
N ASP A 107 24.54 -5.09 -3.57
CA ASP A 107 24.02 -4.90 -4.94
C ASP A 107 22.62 -4.27 -4.93
N PHE A 108 21.73 -4.74 -4.05
CA PHE A 108 20.41 -4.14 -3.85
C PHE A 108 20.52 -2.67 -3.43
N GLN A 109 21.36 -2.38 -2.43
CA GLN A 109 21.53 -1.01 -1.93
C GLN A 109 22.05 -0.09 -3.03
N LYS A 110 23.05 -0.54 -3.81
CA LYS A 110 23.56 0.22 -4.95
C LYS A 110 22.46 0.49 -5.99
N GLY A 111 21.67 -0.52 -6.33
CA GLY A 111 20.54 -0.36 -7.25
C GLY A 111 19.49 0.62 -6.75
N PHE A 112 19.24 0.62 -5.43
CA PHE A 112 18.35 1.60 -4.80
C PHE A 112 18.92 3.03 -4.85
N GLU A 113 20.19 3.21 -4.50
CA GLU A 113 20.88 4.51 -4.58
C GLU A 113 20.94 5.07 -6.01
N GLU A 114 21.06 4.21 -7.02
CA GLU A 114 20.97 4.60 -8.43
C GLU A 114 19.54 5.00 -8.84
N ALA A 115 18.52 4.29 -8.33
CA ALA A 115 17.13 4.62 -8.59
C ALA A 115 16.71 5.96 -7.96
N LEU A 116 17.27 6.31 -6.79
CA LEU A 116 17.03 7.60 -6.11
C LEU A 116 17.54 8.82 -6.89
N LYS A 117 18.46 8.64 -7.84
CA LYS A 117 19.04 9.74 -8.63
C LYS A 117 18.19 10.14 -9.84
N LYS A 118 17.13 9.39 -10.14
CA LYS A 118 16.23 9.62 -11.27
C LYS A 118 15.04 10.47 -10.85
#